data_AF-A0A4Q3YYZ2-F1
#
_entry.id   AF-A0A4Q3YYZ2-F1
#
_cell.length_a   1.000
_cell.length_b   1.000
_cell.length_c   1.000
_cell.angle_alpha   90.00
_cell.angle_beta   90.00
_cell.angle_gamma   90.00
#
_symmetry.space_group_name_H-M   'P 1'
#
loop_
_entity.id
_entity.type
_entity.pdbx_description
1 polymer ?
#
loop_
_entity_poly.entity_id
_entity_poly.type
_entity_poly.pdbx_seq_one_letter_code
_entity_poly.pdbx_strand_id
1 'polypeptide(L)'
;MTQGRNNFELNASIALRDIYRLFLVFAGDERIFDLTGEDRDDPLRQMRDGFFVDEITHLLIGTAIANRIQLEHTEAIRSASNPALNVTSMSCGELTPDVISDKGSMPLTFREACNKIVHAIHIVPDCSNPAENPLTSEVKLRGHKGKEAWVAYLNIPQYVRASVMNFQDVKS
;
A
#
# COMPACT_ATOMS: atom_id res chain seq x y z
N MET A 1 21.01 -25.89 -21.06
CA MET A 1 20.11 -24.88 -20.48
C MET A 1 20.50 -24.69 -19.03
N THR A 2 21.23 -23.63 -18.74
CA THR A 2 21.68 -23.30 -17.38
C THR A 2 20.53 -22.66 -16.61
N GLN A 3 19.80 -23.46 -15.84
CA GLN A 3 18.93 -22.96 -14.77
C GLN A 3 19.81 -22.16 -13.79
N GLY A 4 19.52 -20.86 -13.65
CA GLY A 4 20.20 -20.01 -12.69
C GLY A 4 20.03 -20.59 -11.29
N ARG A 5 21.14 -20.98 -10.65
CA ARG A 5 21.17 -21.27 -9.22
C ARG A 5 20.93 -19.95 -8.48
N ASN A 6 20.00 -19.98 -7.53
CA ASN A 6 19.46 -18.85 -6.74
C ASN A 6 18.26 -18.12 -7.36
N ASN A 7 17.20 -18.85 -7.73
CA ASN A 7 15.89 -18.20 -7.84
C ASN A 7 15.49 -17.69 -6.46
N PHE A 8 15.38 -16.37 -6.31
CA PHE A 8 14.86 -15.75 -5.10
C PHE A 8 13.37 -16.10 -5.01
N GLU A 9 13.02 -17.06 -4.16
CA GLU A 9 11.61 -17.32 -3.84
C GLU A 9 11.17 -16.26 -2.83
N LEU A 10 10.24 -15.41 -3.26
CA LEU A 10 9.63 -14.44 -2.36
C LEU A 10 8.91 -15.21 -1.25
N ASN A 11 9.30 -14.97 -0.01
CA ASN A 11 8.64 -15.60 1.13
C ASN A 11 7.28 -14.93 1.39
N ALA A 12 6.22 -15.52 0.83
CA ALA A 12 4.85 -15.02 0.97
C ALA A 12 4.40 -14.85 2.43
N SER A 13 4.93 -15.65 3.36
CA SER A 13 4.58 -15.50 4.79
C SER A 13 5.13 -14.22 5.41
N ILE A 14 6.31 -13.76 4.96
CA ILE A 14 6.89 -12.49 5.39
C ILE A 14 6.05 -11.34 4.81
N ALA A 15 5.75 -11.38 3.51
CA ALA A 15 4.93 -10.35 2.86
C ALA A 15 3.54 -10.24 3.50
N LEU A 16 2.86 -11.36 3.77
CA LEU A 16 1.55 -11.38 4.43
C LEU A 16 1.60 -10.83 5.86
N ARG A 17 2.69 -11.08 6.60
CA ARG A 17 2.89 -10.50 7.93
C ARG A 17 3.03 -8.99 7.87
N ASP A 18 3.76 -8.47 6.89
CA ASP A 18 3.94 -7.02 6.74
C ASP A 18 2.66 -6.35 6.23
N ILE A 19 1.88 -7.01 5.37
CA ILE A 19 0.52 -6.58 4.98
C ILE A 19 -0.40 -6.52 6.21
N TYR A 20 -0.35 -7.53 7.08
CA TYR A 20 -1.13 -7.55 8.33
C TYR A 20 -0.73 -6.41 9.26
N ARG A 21 0.57 -6.17 9.44
CA ARG A 21 1.09 -5.04 10.23
C ARG A 21 0.61 -3.71 9.68
N LEU A 22 0.66 -3.52 8.36
CA LEU A 22 0.18 -2.30 7.72
C LEU A 22 -1.29 -2.07 8.06
N PHE A 23 -2.12 -3.09 7.93
CA PHE A 23 -3.54 -2.99 8.29
C PHE A 23 -3.74 -2.62 9.77
N LEU A 24 -2.98 -3.24 10.67
CA LEU A 24 -3.08 -2.96 12.10
C LEU A 24 -2.68 -1.53 12.48
N VAL A 25 -1.68 -0.95 11.82
CA VAL A 25 -1.27 0.44 12.10
C VAL A 25 -2.44 1.40 11.87
N PHE A 26 -3.17 1.22 10.77
CA PHE A 26 -4.35 2.05 10.48
C PHE A 26 -5.55 1.70 11.36
N ALA A 27 -5.85 0.41 11.57
CA ALA A 27 -7.01 -0.03 12.34
C ALA A 27 -6.86 0.24 13.85
N GLY A 28 -5.62 0.29 14.35
CA GLY A 28 -5.32 0.48 15.77
C GLY A 28 -5.14 1.93 16.20
N ASP A 29 -4.94 2.87 15.26
CA ASP A 29 -4.59 4.26 15.60
C ASP A 29 -5.71 4.94 16.40
N GLU A 30 -6.97 4.79 15.98
CA GLU A 30 -8.13 5.30 16.72
C GLU A 30 -8.16 4.80 18.17
N ARG A 31 -7.78 3.55 18.39
CA ARG A 31 -7.77 2.98 19.75
C ARG A 31 -6.72 3.63 20.64
N ILE A 32 -5.63 4.15 20.09
CA ILE A 32 -4.65 4.94 20.85
C ILE A 32 -5.30 6.24 21.31
N PHE A 33 -6.04 6.93 20.42
CA PHE A 33 -6.79 8.14 20.78
C PHE A 33 -7.80 7.89 21.91
N ASP A 34 -8.56 6.78 21.85
CA ASP A 34 -9.50 6.42 22.91
C ASP A 34 -8.85 6.23 24.29
N LEU A 35 -7.64 5.68 24.31
CA LEU A 35 -6.93 5.32 25.55
C LEU A 35 -6.25 6.52 26.20
N THR A 36 -5.71 7.43 25.40
CA THR A 36 -4.94 8.60 25.90
C THR A 36 -5.81 9.84 26.07
N GLY A 37 -6.95 9.92 25.38
CA GLY A 37 -7.77 11.13 25.32
C GLY A 37 -6.98 12.32 24.77
N GLU A 38 -7.07 13.45 25.47
CA GLU A 38 -6.40 14.71 25.13
C GLU A 38 -4.96 14.82 25.67
N ASP A 39 -4.49 13.84 26.46
CA ASP A 39 -3.14 13.86 27.02
C ASP A 39 -2.10 13.59 25.92
N ARG A 40 -1.47 14.67 25.43
CA ARG A 40 -0.43 14.60 24.40
C ARG A 40 0.90 14.06 24.93
N ASP A 41 1.09 14.11 26.24
CA ASP A 41 2.32 13.62 26.88
C ASP A 41 2.21 12.14 27.30
N ASP A 42 1.06 11.51 27.07
CA ASP A 42 0.88 10.08 27.30
C ASP A 42 1.94 9.25 26.53
N PRO A 43 2.60 8.27 27.16
CA PRO A 43 3.62 7.46 26.50
C PRO A 43 3.17 6.75 25.21
N LEU A 44 1.90 6.35 25.10
CA LEU A 44 1.35 5.74 23.90
C LEU A 44 1.20 6.75 22.77
N ARG A 45 0.86 8.00 23.10
CA ARG A 45 0.82 9.12 22.14
C ARG A 45 2.19 9.45 21.59
N GLN A 46 3.18 9.60 22.48
CA GLN A 46 4.57 9.87 22.08
C GLN A 46 5.15 8.74 21.23
N MET A 47 4.88 7.49 21.60
CA MET A 47 5.27 6.33 20.80
C MET A 47 4.64 6.38 19.41
N ARG A 48 3.32 6.61 19.33
CA ARG A 48 2.62 6.71 18.05
C ARG A 48 3.25 7.79 17.17
N ASP A 49 3.37 9.01 17.66
CA ASP A 49 3.86 10.17 16.89
C ASP A 49 5.32 9.99 16.45
N GLY A 50 6.13 9.29 17.24
CA GLY A 50 7.53 9.03 16.93
C GLY A 50 7.75 7.98 15.83
N PHE A 51 6.79 7.11 15.54
CA PHE A 51 7.01 5.96 14.65
C PHE A 51 6.01 5.80 13.50
N PHE A 52 4.79 6.35 13.59
CA PHE A 52 3.73 5.94 12.67
C PHE A 52 4.01 6.27 11.20
N VAL A 53 4.59 7.45 10.89
CA VAL A 53 4.88 7.84 9.49
C VAL A 53 5.94 6.92 8.88
N ASP A 54 7.01 6.67 9.62
CA ASP A 54 8.13 5.86 9.16
C ASP A 54 7.71 4.39 8.99
N GLU A 55 6.92 3.86 9.94
CA GLU A 55 6.39 2.50 9.88
C GLU A 55 5.43 2.33 8.70
N ILE A 56 4.48 3.25 8.49
CA ILE A 56 3.57 3.21 7.33
C ILE A 56 4.35 3.27 6.02
N THR A 57 5.35 4.15 5.94
CA THR A 57 6.19 4.31 4.74
C THR A 57 6.98 3.04 4.46
N HIS A 58 7.64 2.48 5.49
CA HIS A 58 8.41 1.25 5.39
C HIS A 58 7.54 0.08 4.93
N LEU A 59 6.39 -0.11 5.57
CA LEU A 59 5.47 -1.20 5.26
C LEU A 59 4.88 -1.05 3.85
N LEU A 60 4.41 0.14 3.47
CA LEU A 60 3.85 0.37 2.13
C LEU A 60 4.86 0.05 1.03
N ILE A 61 6.08 0.55 1.14
CA ILE A 61 7.13 0.30 0.14
C ILE A 61 7.47 -1.19 0.09
N GLY A 62 7.69 -1.81 1.26
CA GLY A 62 8.02 -3.23 1.36
C GLY A 62 6.94 -4.13 0.74
N THR A 63 5.67 -3.89 1.09
CA THR A 63 4.55 -4.67 0.55
C THR A 63 4.32 -4.39 -0.92
N ALA A 64 4.53 -3.16 -1.41
CA ALA A 64 4.37 -2.83 -2.83
C ALA A 64 5.43 -3.55 -3.70
N ILE A 65 6.67 -3.61 -3.24
CA ILE A 65 7.75 -4.35 -3.91
C ILE A 65 7.41 -5.85 -3.94
N ALA A 66 7.06 -6.43 -2.78
CA ALA A 66 6.72 -7.84 -2.68
C ALA A 66 5.54 -8.22 -3.59
N ASN A 67 4.48 -7.40 -3.58
CA ASN A 67 3.32 -7.60 -4.44
C ASN A 67 3.67 -7.51 -5.92
N ARG A 68 4.50 -6.53 -6.32
CA ARG A 68 4.91 -6.39 -7.72
C ARG A 68 5.72 -7.58 -8.20
N ILE A 69 6.69 -8.04 -7.41
CA ILE A 69 7.47 -9.25 -7.70
C ILE A 69 6.53 -10.45 -7.87
N GLN A 70 5.59 -10.62 -6.94
CA GLN A 70 4.60 -11.70 -7.00
C GLN A 70 3.71 -11.63 -8.25
N LEU A 71 3.26 -10.43 -8.62
CA LEU A 71 2.48 -10.22 -9.85
C LEU A 71 3.28 -10.65 -11.08
N GLU A 72 4.53 -10.21 -11.19
CA GLU A 72 5.42 -10.55 -12.31
C GLU A 72 5.68 -12.06 -12.41
N HIS A 73 5.84 -12.76 -11.28
CA HIS A 73 6.05 -14.22 -11.27
C HIS A 73 4.79 -15.04 -11.59
N THR A 74 3.61 -14.53 -11.23
CA THR A 74 2.34 -15.28 -11.37
C THR A 74 1.52 -14.89 -12.59
N GLU A 75 1.87 -13.80 -13.29
CA GLU A 75 1.13 -13.26 -14.43
C GLU A 75 0.93 -14.30 -15.55
N ALA A 76 1.97 -15.08 -15.88
CA ALA A 76 1.90 -16.13 -16.89
C ALA A 76 0.96 -17.28 -16.47
N ILE A 77 0.95 -17.63 -15.18
CA ILE A 77 0.12 -18.72 -14.63
C ILE A 77 -1.34 -18.29 -14.56
N ARG A 78 -1.61 -17.07 -14.09
CA ARG A 78 -2.97 -16.53 -13.92
C ARG A 78 -3.68 -16.30 -15.24
N SER A 79 -2.97 -15.80 -16.26
CA SER A 79 -3.52 -15.57 -17.60
C SER A 79 -4.04 -16.85 -18.27
N ALA A 80 -3.52 -18.02 -17.87
CA ALA A 80 -3.97 -19.32 -18.36
C ALA A 80 -5.12 -19.95 -17.54
N SER A 81 -5.31 -19.52 -16.28
CA SER A 81 -6.11 -20.26 -15.30
C SER A 81 -7.52 -19.71 -15.11
N ASN A 82 -7.70 -18.39 -14.96
CA ASN A 82 -9.04 -17.77 -14.83
C ASN A 82 -8.98 -16.22 -14.97
N PRO A 83 -9.50 -15.61 -16.05
CA PRO A 83 -9.50 -14.15 -16.24
C PRO A 83 -10.32 -13.37 -15.20
N ALA A 84 -11.31 -14.01 -14.55
CA ALA A 84 -12.21 -13.36 -13.60
C ALA A 84 -11.56 -13.06 -12.23
N LEU A 85 -10.40 -13.66 -11.94
CA LEU A 85 -9.61 -13.48 -10.71
C LEU A 85 -8.42 -12.54 -10.94
N ASN A 86 -8.55 -11.57 -11.85
CA ASN A 86 -7.46 -10.66 -12.15
C ASN A 86 -7.28 -9.61 -11.05
N VAL A 87 -6.50 -9.97 -10.02
CA VAL A 87 -6.13 -9.08 -8.90
C VAL A 87 -5.52 -7.76 -9.39
N THR A 88 -4.89 -7.73 -10.58
CA THR A 88 -4.24 -6.52 -11.10
C THR A 88 -5.19 -5.36 -11.38
N SER A 89 -6.45 -5.67 -11.72
CA SER A 89 -7.48 -4.66 -12.06
C SER A 89 -8.35 -4.25 -10.88
N MET A 90 -8.12 -4.79 -9.68
CA MET A 90 -8.85 -4.38 -8.49
C MET A 90 -8.57 -2.90 -8.19
N SER A 91 -9.62 -2.12 -7.98
CA SER A 91 -9.47 -0.72 -7.57
C SER A 91 -8.97 -0.64 -6.13
N CYS A 92 -7.95 0.19 -5.91
CA CYS A 92 -7.32 0.47 -4.62
C CYS A 92 -7.38 1.97 -4.28
N GLY A 93 -8.27 2.72 -4.93
CA GLY A 93 -8.45 4.16 -4.73
C GLY A 93 -8.50 4.93 -6.05
N GLU A 94 -7.90 6.12 -6.06
CA GLU A 94 -7.98 7.06 -7.17
C GLU A 94 -6.62 7.60 -7.60
N LEU A 95 -6.48 7.92 -8.89
CA LEU A 95 -5.30 8.46 -9.52
C LEU A 95 -5.66 9.66 -10.38
N THR A 96 -5.00 10.79 -10.13
CA THR A 96 -4.90 11.92 -11.05
C THR A 96 -3.54 11.82 -11.75
N PRO A 97 -3.49 11.40 -13.03
CA PRO A 97 -2.23 11.08 -13.72
C PRO A 97 -1.41 12.31 -14.07
N ASP A 98 -2.07 13.46 -14.23
CA ASP A 98 -1.43 14.76 -14.42
C ASP A 98 -2.27 15.84 -13.73
N VAL A 99 -1.74 16.40 -12.65
CA VAL A 99 -2.43 17.44 -11.87
C VAL A 99 -2.51 18.77 -12.61
N ILE A 100 -1.71 18.97 -13.66
CA ILE A 100 -1.65 20.24 -14.41
C ILE A 100 -2.67 20.24 -15.56
N SER A 101 -2.86 19.10 -16.24
CA SER A 101 -3.67 19.04 -17.47
C SER A 101 -5.14 18.67 -17.26
N ASP A 102 -5.64 18.68 -16.01
CA ASP A 102 -7.04 18.40 -15.64
C ASP A 102 -7.63 17.17 -16.35
N LYS A 103 -6.82 16.11 -16.50
CA LYS A 103 -7.21 14.84 -17.16
C LYS A 103 -8.26 14.04 -16.40
N GLY A 104 -8.82 14.59 -15.32
CA GLY A 104 -9.76 13.92 -14.41
C GLY A 104 -9.09 12.88 -13.49
N SER A 105 -9.89 12.39 -12.53
CA SER A 105 -9.54 11.27 -11.67
C SER A 105 -9.94 9.96 -12.35
N MET A 106 -9.10 8.92 -12.21
CA MET A 106 -9.39 7.57 -12.66
C MET A 106 -9.14 6.56 -11.54
N PRO A 107 -9.77 5.37 -11.59
CA PRO A 107 -9.51 4.33 -10.59
C PRO A 107 -8.03 3.94 -10.55
N LEU A 108 -7.45 3.91 -9.36
CA LEU A 108 -6.09 3.43 -9.13
C LEU A 108 -6.14 1.90 -9.04
N THR A 109 -5.74 1.21 -10.10
CA THR A 109 -5.70 -0.26 -10.09
C THR A 109 -4.62 -0.78 -9.13
N PHE A 110 -4.72 -2.03 -8.68
CA PHE A 110 -3.75 -2.61 -7.75
C PHE A 110 -2.32 -2.65 -8.30
N ARG A 111 -2.16 -2.96 -9.59
CA ARG A 111 -0.84 -2.90 -10.26
C ARG A 111 -0.30 -1.47 -10.26
N GLU A 112 -1.16 -0.49 -10.54
CA GLU A 112 -0.77 0.92 -10.51
C GLU A 112 -0.45 1.38 -9.09
N ALA A 113 -1.24 0.99 -8.08
CA ALA A 113 -0.98 1.29 -6.68
C ALA A 113 0.44 0.84 -6.28
N CYS A 114 0.82 -0.41 -6.57
CA CYS A 114 2.17 -0.90 -6.29
C CYS A 114 3.24 -0.05 -6.99
N ASN A 115 3.03 0.31 -8.26
CA ASN A 115 3.96 1.18 -9.00
C ASN A 115 4.03 2.60 -8.42
N LYS A 116 2.90 3.20 -8.06
CA LYS A 116 2.83 4.56 -7.51
C LYS A 116 3.46 4.63 -6.13
N ILE A 117 3.28 3.62 -5.28
CA ILE A 117 3.94 3.56 -3.97
C ILE A 117 5.46 3.54 -4.15
N VAL A 118 5.99 2.65 -5.01
CA VAL A 118 7.45 2.53 -5.23
C VAL A 118 8.08 3.78 -5.83
N HIS A 119 7.33 4.53 -6.64
CA HIS A 119 7.81 5.74 -7.30
C HIS A 119 7.34 7.05 -6.63
N ALA A 120 6.72 6.97 -5.46
CA ALA A 120 6.28 8.13 -4.73
C ALA A 120 7.50 8.93 -4.23
N ILE A 121 7.42 10.25 -4.37
CA ILE A 121 8.34 11.20 -3.73
C ILE A 121 7.80 11.58 -2.36
N HIS A 122 6.47 11.65 -2.23
CA HIS A 122 5.80 11.90 -0.97
C HIS A 122 4.74 10.84 -0.72
N ILE A 123 4.80 10.24 0.47
CA ILE A 123 3.78 9.35 1.03
C ILE A 123 3.26 10.04 2.27
N VAL A 124 1.99 10.45 2.24
CA VAL A 124 1.38 11.23 3.31
C VAL A 124 0.15 10.47 3.80
N PRO A 125 0.22 9.78 4.95
CA PRO A 125 -0.95 9.21 5.58
C PRO A 125 -1.95 10.33 5.89
N ASP A 126 -3.20 10.16 5.49
CA ASP A 126 -4.20 11.19 5.69
C ASP A 126 -4.69 11.17 7.15
N CYS A 127 -4.45 12.27 7.83
CA CYS A 127 -4.95 12.58 9.16
C CYS A 127 -4.96 14.09 9.23
N SER A 128 -6.14 14.72 9.13
CA SER A 128 -6.28 16.16 8.90
C SER A 128 -5.33 16.99 9.78
N ASN A 129 -5.34 16.73 11.09
CA ASN A 129 -4.29 17.12 12.02
C ASN A 129 -3.78 15.86 12.75
N PRO A 130 -2.54 15.39 12.50
CA PRO A 130 -2.01 14.16 13.10
C PRO A 130 -1.96 14.17 14.62
N ALA A 131 -1.85 15.36 15.24
CA ALA A 131 -1.77 15.51 16.70
C ALA A 131 -3.14 15.48 17.38
N GLU A 132 -4.22 15.61 16.61
CA GLU A 132 -5.59 15.76 17.12
C GLU A 132 -6.54 14.70 16.59
N ASN A 133 -6.20 14.07 15.45
CA ASN A 133 -7.07 13.12 14.78
C ASN A 133 -6.33 11.82 14.49
N PRO A 134 -7.03 10.68 14.63
CA PRO A 134 -6.51 9.41 14.17
C PRO A 134 -6.33 9.41 12.66
N LEU A 135 -5.55 8.44 12.19
CA LEU A 135 -5.40 8.11 10.78
C LEU A 135 -6.77 7.82 10.15
N THR A 136 -7.00 8.40 8.98
CA THR A 136 -8.01 7.88 8.06
C THR A 136 -7.47 6.64 7.37
N SER A 137 -8.32 5.89 6.69
CA SER A 137 -7.90 4.72 5.91
C SER A 137 -7.24 5.05 4.57
N GLU A 138 -6.83 6.31 4.37
CA GLU A 138 -6.32 6.81 3.10
C GLU A 138 -4.87 7.30 3.18
N VAL A 139 -4.13 7.11 2.10
CA VAL A 139 -2.76 7.62 1.96
C VAL A 139 -2.63 8.37 0.65
N LYS A 140 -2.19 9.63 0.75
CA LYS A 140 -1.91 10.45 -0.41
C LYS A 140 -0.49 10.20 -0.91
N LEU A 141 -0.38 9.74 -2.15
CA LEU A 141 0.87 9.52 -2.84
C LEU A 141 1.08 10.64 -3.86
N ARG A 142 2.30 11.16 -3.97
CA ARG A 142 2.67 12.14 -5.00
C ARG A 142 4.00 11.77 -5.62
N GLY A 143 4.14 12.03 -6.91
CA GLY A 143 5.41 11.86 -7.61
C GLY A 143 5.34 12.43 -9.02
N HIS A 144 6.35 12.06 -9.82
CA HIS A 144 6.47 12.51 -11.20
C HIS A 144 6.63 11.33 -12.16
N LYS A 145 6.17 11.51 -13.40
CA LYS A 145 6.47 10.64 -14.54
C LYS A 145 6.94 11.53 -15.69
N GLY A 146 8.25 11.64 -15.87
CA GLY A 146 8.82 12.63 -16.78
C GLY A 146 8.47 14.04 -16.32
N LYS A 147 7.70 14.80 -17.11
CA LYS A 147 7.26 16.17 -16.78
C LYS A 147 5.87 16.23 -16.13
N GLU A 148 5.15 15.11 -16.07
CA GLU A 148 3.80 15.06 -15.51
C GLU A 148 3.88 14.76 -14.01
N ALA A 149 3.33 15.66 -13.18
CA ALA A 149 3.16 15.42 -11.75
C ALA A 149 1.86 14.65 -11.54
N TRP A 150 1.88 13.60 -10.72
CA TRP A 150 0.70 12.79 -10.43
C TRP A 150 0.39 12.79 -8.93
N VAL A 151 -0.90 12.61 -8.62
CA VAL A 151 -1.41 12.45 -7.25
C VAL A 151 -2.28 11.20 -7.23
N ALA A 152 -2.11 10.35 -6.23
CA ALA A 152 -2.99 9.21 -6.01
C ALA A 152 -3.48 9.20 -4.55
N TYR A 153 -4.72 8.79 -4.36
CA TYR A 153 -5.32 8.53 -3.06
C TYR A 153 -5.49 7.02 -2.94
N LEU A 154 -4.68 6.41 -2.08
CA LEU A 154 -4.66 4.97 -1.85
C LEU A 154 -5.60 4.64 -0.69
N ASN A 155 -6.54 3.73 -0.91
CA ASN A 155 -7.39 3.18 0.14
C ASN A 155 -6.73 1.93 0.75
N ILE A 156 -6.30 2.02 2.01
CA ILE A 156 -5.54 0.95 2.67
C ILE A 156 -6.32 -0.36 2.76
N PRO A 157 -7.59 -0.40 3.21
CA PRO A 157 -8.37 -1.64 3.22
C PRO A 157 -8.49 -2.31 1.85
N GLN A 158 -8.69 -1.55 0.77
CA GLN A 158 -8.75 -2.10 -0.58
C GLN A 158 -7.40 -2.66 -1.04
N TYR A 159 -6.31 -1.92 -0.81
CA TYR A 159 -4.95 -2.35 -1.10
C TYR A 159 -4.57 -3.63 -0.35
N VAL A 160 -4.90 -3.71 0.95
CA VAL A 160 -4.65 -4.89 1.79
C VAL A 160 -5.39 -6.12 1.25
N ARG A 161 -6.69 -5.98 0.91
CA ARG A 161 -7.47 -7.09 0.34
C ARG A 161 -6.86 -7.60 -0.96
N ALA A 162 -6.54 -6.71 -1.89
CA ALA A 162 -5.91 -7.07 -3.16
C ALA A 162 -4.55 -7.75 -2.93
N SER A 163 -3.75 -7.26 -1.97
CA SER A 163 -2.48 -7.87 -1.60
C SER A 163 -2.63 -9.28 -1.04
N VAL A 164 -3.60 -9.51 -0.14
CA VAL A 164 -3.87 -10.85 0.41
C VAL A 164 -4.27 -11.82 -0.71
N MET A 165 -5.15 -11.42 -1.61
CA MET A 165 -5.53 -12.23 -2.78
C MET A 165 -4.32 -12.54 -3.66
N ASN A 166 -3.45 -11.55 -3.89
CA ASN A 166 -2.24 -11.72 -4.69
C ASN A 166 -1.32 -12.85 -4.17
N PHE A 167 -1.28 -13.07 -2.86
CA PHE A 167 -0.47 -14.10 -2.22
C PHE A 167 -1.20 -15.41 -1.92
N GLN A 168 -2.53 -15.43 -1.90
CA GLN A 168 -3.32 -16.64 -1.65
C GLN A 168 -3.42 -17.57 -2.86
N ASP A 169 -3.44 -17.02 -4.09
CA ASP A 169 -3.65 -17.79 -5.33
C ASP A 169 -2.51 -18.77 -5.70
N VAL A 170 -1.44 -18.85 -4.93
CA VAL A 170 -0.26 -19.71 -5.23
C VAL A 170 -0.26 -21.01 -4.42
N LYS A 171 -1.27 -21.24 -3.58
CA LYS A 171 -1.47 -22.57 -2.97
C LYS A 171 -2.21 -23.48 -3.96
N SER A 172 -1.46 -24.05 -4.91
CA SER A 172 -1.88 -25.21 -5.71
C SER A 172 -1.16 -26.46 -5.22
#